data_AF-A0A651GBE9-F1
#
_entry.id   AF-A0A651GBE9-F1
#
_cell.length_a   1.000
_cell.length_b   1.000
_cell.length_c   1.000
_cell.angle_alpha   90.00
_cell.angle_beta   90.00
_cell.angle_gamma   90.00
#
_symmetry.space_group_name_H-M   'P 1'
#
loop_
_entity.id
_entity.type
_entity.pdbx_description
1 polymer ?
#
loop_
_entity_poly.entity_id
_entity_poly.type
_entity_poly.pdbx_seq_one_letter_code
_entity_poly.pdbx_strand_id
1 'polypeptide(L)'
;MSSIQAASPESADALPVRMLNEYAYCPRLFHLMHVEQLWADNAYTADGKRVHRRVDRVDHVLNGPEGADAKAETGDDPPTISRSVTLTSQRLGITGKLDLVSTAGDEAVPVETKRGK
;
A
#
# COMPACT_ATOMS: atom_id res chain seq x y z
N MET A 1 -13.80 -5.38 -16.26
CA MET A 1 -13.92 -4.25 -15.32
C MET A 1 -13.89 -4.80 -13.90
N SER A 2 -12.72 -4.86 -13.26
CA SER A 2 -12.62 -5.26 -11.85
C SER A 2 -12.81 -4.01 -11.00
N SER A 3 -14.02 -3.84 -10.45
CA SER A 3 -14.35 -2.80 -9.48
C SER A 3 -13.40 -2.90 -8.28
N ILE A 4 -12.79 -1.79 -7.88
CA ILE A 4 -12.13 -1.65 -6.58
C ILE A 4 -13.26 -1.58 -5.54
N GLN A 5 -13.69 -2.73 -5.04
CA GLN A 5 -14.74 -2.82 -4.04
C GLN A 5 -14.15 -2.60 -2.64
N ALA A 6 -14.72 -1.68 -1.86
CA ALA A 6 -14.46 -1.58 -0.43
C ALA A 6 -14.87 -2.88 0.28
N ALA A 7 -14.12 -3.23 1.33
CA ALA A 7 -14.15 -4.54 1.99
C ALA A 7 -15.56 -4.96 2.49
N SER A 8 -15.99 -6.16 2.07
CA SER A 8 -17.20 -6.90 2.53
C SER A 8 -16.79 -7.92 3.62
N PRO A 9 -17.65 -8.35 4.56
CA PRO A 9 -17.30 -9.26 5.67
C PRO A 9 -16.50 -10.53 5.32
N GLU A 10 -16.58 -11.08 4.10
CA GLU A 10 -15.67 -12.16 3.63
C GLU A 10 -14.18 -11.76 3.61
N SER A 11 -13.86 -10.46 3.62
CA SER A 11 -12.49 -9.96 3.72
C SER A 11 -11.86 -10.24 5.09
N ALA A 12 -12.66 -10.55 6.11
CA ALA A 12 -12.16 -10.86 7.45
C ALA A 12 -11.31 -12.15 7.46
N ASP A 13 -11.59 -13.07 6.54
CA ASP A 13 -10.87 -14.35 6.40
C ASP A 13 -9.73 -14.29 5.38
N ALA A 14 -9.54 -13.15 4.70
CA ALA A 14 -8.51 -13.01 3.69
C ALA A 14 -7.11 -12.93 4.31
N LEU A 15 -6.18 -13.75 3.81
CA LEU A 15 -4.81 -13.77 4.28
C LEU A 15 -4.08 -12.48 3.87
N PRO A 16 -3.42 -11.75 4.78
CA PRO A 16 -2.60 -10.61 4.39
C PRO A 16 -1.50 -11.04 3.41
N VAL A 17 -1.39 -10.38 2.25
CA VAL A 17 -0.41 -10.68 1.18
C VAL A 17 1.00 -10.80 1.73
N ARG A 18 1.31 -9.97 2.73
CA ARG A 18 2.58 -10.00 3.45
C ARG A 18 2.94 -11.43 3.86
N MET A 19 2.01 -12.16 4.49
CA MET A 19 2.21 -13.50 5.06
C MET A 19 2.69 -14.54 4.04
N LEU A 20 2.45 -14.33 2.74
CA LEU A 20 3.03 -15.16 1.69
C LEU A 20 4.57 -15.09 1.70
N ASN A 21 5.13 -13.90 1.93
CA ASN A 21 6.57 -13.69 2.03
C ASN A 21 7.15 -14.35 3.29
N GLU A 22 6.48 -14.21 4.44
CA GLU A 22 6.92 -14.91 5.67
C GLU A 22 6.91 -16.43 5.49
N TYR A 23 5.87 -16.99 4.86
CA TYR A 23 5.81 -18.43 4.62
C TYR A 23 6.88 -18.90 3.63
N ALA A 24 7.05 -18.20 2.51
CA ALA A 24 8.06 -18.51 1.50
C ALA A 24 9.49 -18.41 2.07
N TYR A 25 9.74 -17.49 3.00
CA TYR A 25 11.01 -17.39 3.71
C TYR A 25 11.18 -18.53 4.73
N CYS A 26 10.19 -18.73 5.61
CA CYS A 26 10.23 -19.77 6.63
C CYS A 26 8.80 -20.09 7.14
N PRO A 27 8.29 -21.30 6.92
CA PRO A 27 6.96 -21.71 7.42
C PRO A 27 6.82 -21.56 8.95
N ARG A 28 7.91 -21.73 9.69
CA ARG A 28 7.93 -21.51 11.14
C ARG A 28 7.69 -20.04 11.50
N LEU A 29 8.26 -19.10 10.74
CA LEU A 29 8.06 -17.66 10.96
C LEU A 29 6.60 -17.29 10.71
N PHE A 30 6.02 -17.77 9.60
CA PHE A 30 4.59 -17.62 9.32
C PHE A 30 3.74 -18.13 10.47
N HIS A 31 4.00 -19.35 10.98
CA HIS A 31 3.21 -19.92 12.06
C HIS A 31 3.25 -19.06 13.33
N LEU A 32 4.45 -18.62 13.73
CA LEU A 32 4.60 -17.73 14.89
C LEU A 32 3.84 -16.42 14.71
N MET A 33 3.95 -15.78 13.55
CA MET A 33 3.40 -14.45 13.35
C MET A 33 1.91 -14.44 13.03
N HIS A 34 1.43 -15.40 12.23
CA HIS A 34 0.06 -15.44 11.72
C HIS A 34 -0.86 -16.36 12.52
N VAL A 35 -0.38 -17.53 12.94
CA VAL A 35 -1.22 -18.49 13.69
C VAL A 35 -1.19 -18.16 15.18
N GLU A 36 0.01 -18.04 15.74
CA GLU A 36 0.22 -17.78 17.17
C GLU A 36 0.12 -16.28 17.52
N GLN A 37 0.01 -15.40 16.52
CA GLN A 37 -0.07 -13.93 16.70
C GLN A 37 1.12 -13.36 17.51
N LEU A 38 2.29 -14.01 17.43
CA LEU A 38 3.51 -13.59 18.10
C LEU A 38 4.29 -12.62 17.21
N TRP A 39 4.35 -11.37 17.63
CA TRP A 39 5.11 -10.31 16.98
C TRP A 39 6.13 -9.69 17.92
N ALA A 40 7.39 -9.63 17.48
CA ALA A 40 8.44 -8.86 18.15
C ALA A 40 8.88 -7.71 17.23
N ASP A 41 8.66 -6.47 17.66
CA ASP A 41 9.18 -5.31 16.94
C ASP A 41 10.70 -5.27 17.03
N ASN A 42 11.36 -4.90 15.93
CA ASN A 42 12.79 -4.64 15.88
C ASN A 42 13.05 -3.20 15.39
N ALA A 43 14.31 -2.76 15.41
CA ALA A 43 14.66 -1.41 15.01
C ALA A 43 14.21 -1.07 13.58
N TYR A 44 14.25 -2.03 12.65
CA TYR A 44 13.83 -1.85 11.26
C TYR A 44 12.31 -1.74 11.11
N THR A 45 11.52 -2.54 11.84
CA THR A 45 10.05 -2.46 11.80
C THR A 45 9.55 -1.17 12.44
N ALA A 46 10.18 -0.75 13.54
CA ALA A 46 9.89 0.54 14.19
C ALA A 46 10.18 1.73 13.26
N ASP A 47 11.28 1.67 12.52
CA ASP A 47 11.66 2.71 11.57
C ASP A 47 10.76 2.74 10.33
N GLY A 48 10.44 1.57 9.75
CA GLY A 48 9.48 1.45 8.66
C GLY A 48 8.12 2.05 9.02
N LYS A 49 7.62 1.78 10.24
CA LYS A 49 6.39 2.40 10.77
C LYS A 49 6.49 3.93 10.83
N ARG A 50 7.66 4.51 11.13
CA ARG A 50 7.87 5.98 11.12
C ARG A 50 7.82 6.54 9.70
N VAL A 51 8.47 5.88 8.74
CA VAL A 51 8.48 6.31 7.34
C VAL A 51 7.07 6.23 6.74
N HIS A 52 6.36 5.13 6.93
CA HIS A 52 4.95 5.02 6.51
C HIS A 52 4.09 6.10 7.15
N ARG A 53 4.21 6.35 8.47
CA ARG A 53 3.49 7.45 9.11
C ARG A 53 3.77 8.82 8.48
N ARG A 54 4.99 9.05 7.99
CA ARG A 54 5.33 10.28 7.28
C ARG A 54 4.69 10.29 5.88
N VAL A 55 4.79 9.21 5.13
CA VAL A 55 4.14 9.10 3.80
C VAL A 55 2.62 9.22 3.91
N ASP A 56 2.03 8.64 4.95
CA ASP A 56 0.60 8.71 5.28
C ASP A 56 0.18 10.13 5.72
N ARG A 57 1.08 10.93 6.30
CA ARG A 57 0.79 12.30 6.79
C ARG A 57 1.17 13.43 5.83
N VAL A 58 2.08 13.19 4.89
CA VAL A 58 2.59 14.24 4.03
C VAL A 58 1.65 14.39 2.83
N ASP A 59 0.66 15.27 3.00
CA ASP A 59 -0.22 15.80 1.97
C ASP A 59 0.52 16.59 0.86
N HIS A 60 1.82 16.87 1.03
CA HIS A 60 2.53 17.90 0.26
C HIS A 60 3.78 17.46 -0.53
N VAL A 61 4.12 16.17 -0.62
CA VAL A 61 5.35 15.77 -1.38
C VAL A 61 5.07 15.40 -2.84
N LEU A 62 3.80 15.37 -3.26
CA LEU A 62 3.45 15.35 -4.69
C LEU A 62 2.79 16.65 -5.18
N ASN A 63 2.48 17.58 -4.26
CA ASN A 63 2.22 18.98 -4.59
C ASN A 63 3.40 19.79 -4.04
N GLY A 64 4.51 19.85 -4.79
CA GLY A 64 5.61 20.73 -4.44
C GLY A 64 5.10 22.17 -4.28
N PRO A 65 5.42 22.89 -3.20
CA PRO A 65 5.03 24.28 -3.04
C PRO A 65 6.06 25.19 -3.71
N GLU A 66 6.25 25.03 -5.02
CA GLU A 66 6.75 26.07 -5.92
C GLU A 66 6.20 25.77 -7.31
N GLY A 67 5.10 26.44 -7.67
CA GLY A 67 4.52 26.33 -9.02
C GLY A 67 2.99 26.26 -9.07
N ALA A 68 2.27 26.93 -8.16
CA ALA A 68 0.84 27.15 -8.30
C ALA A 68 0.45 28.08 -9.48
N ASP A 69 1.43 28.54 -10.28
CA ASP A 69 1.21 29.44 -11.42
C ASP A 69 2.01 28.96 -12.65
N ALA A 70 1.73 27.76 -13.13
CA ALA A 70 2.03 27.40 -14.51
C ALA A 70 0.84 26.60 -15.03
N LYS A 71 -0.11 27.30 -15.67
CA LYS A 71 -0.89 26.70 -16.73
C LYS A 71 0.11 26.15 -17.76
N ALA A 72 0.46 24.88 -17.64
CA ALA A 72 1.07 24.15 -18.74
C ALA A 72 -0.03 24.02 -19.79
N GLU A 73 0.05 24.82 -20.84
CA GLU A 73 -0.88 24.78 -21.97
C GLU A 73 -0.60 23.59 -22.91
N THR A 74 0.13 22.56 -22.47
CA THR A 74 0.35 21.31 -23.21
C THR A 74 0.54 20.13 -22.24
N GLY A 75 -0.19 19.04 -22.45
CA GLY A 75 0.05 17.74 -21.80
C GLY A 75 -1.01 17.31 -20.78
N ASP A 76 -1.27 15.99 -20.75
CA ASP A 76 -2.33 15.30 -20.01
C ASP A 76 -2.60 15.81 -18.58
N ASP A 77 -3.87 15.69 -18.15
CA ASP A 77 -4.29 15.95 -16.78
C ASP A 77 -3.41 15.16 -15.79
N PRO A 78 -2.93 15.80 -14.69
CA PRO A 78 -2.07 15.14 -13.73
C PRO A 78 -2.79 13.97 -13.03
N PRO A 79 -2.10 12.85 -12.77
CA PRO A 79 -2.73 11.68 -12.17
C PRO A 79 -3.22 11.96 -10.75
N THR A 80 -4.40 11.43 -10.43
CA THR A 80 -4.96 11.48 -9.08
C THR A 80 -4.27 10.45 -8.18
N ILE A 81 -3.92 10.87 -6.96
CA ILE A 81 -3.17 10.04 -6.02
C ILE A 81 -4.06 9.61 -4.86
N SER A 82 -4.28 8.29 -4.74
CA SER A 82 -4.96 7.67 -3.60
C SER A 82 -3.94 6.92 -2.73
N ARG A 83 -3.88 7.22 -1.43
CA ARG A 83 -2.93 6.58 -0.50
C ARG A 83 -3.62 5.54 0.38
N SER A 84 -2.85 4.58 0.90
CA SER A 84 -3.35 3.62 1.90
C SER A 84 -4.56 2.80 1.42
N VAL A 85 -4.58 2.40 0.15
CA VAL A 85 -5.71 1.70 -0.48
C VAL A 85 -5.69 0.23 -0.09
N THR A 86 -6.79 -0.28 0.48
CA THR A 86 -6.95 -1.72 0.75
C THR A 86 -7.52 -2.41 -0.48
N LEU A 87 -6.85 -3.47 -0.93
CA LEU A 87 -7.27 -4.28 -2.08
C LEU A 87 -7.37 -5.74 -1.65
N THR A 88 -8.50 -6.37 -1.95
CA THR A 88 -8.78 -7.77 -1.63
C THR A 88 -9.09 -8.56 -2.90
N SER A 89 -8.50 -9.75 -3.03
CA SER A 89 -8.84 -10.72 -4.08
C SER A 89 -9.59 -11.89 -3.45
N GLN A 90 -10.91 -11.95 -3.67
CA GLN A 90 -11.75 -13.05 -3.17
C GLN A 90 -11.32 -14.40 -3.76
N ARG A 91 -11.07 -14.46 -5.08
CA ARG A 91 -10.64 -15.68 -5.78
C ARG A 91 -9.37 -16.29 -5.19
N LEU A 92 -8.45 -15.45 -4.72
CA LEU A 92 -7.18 -15.88 -4.15
C LEU A 92 -7.21 -15.93 -2.61
N GLY A 93 -8.25 -15.40 -1.97
CA GLY A 93 -8.35 -15.31 -0.51
C GLY A 93 -7.27 -14.44 0.12
N ILE A 94 -6.81 -13.38 -0.56
CA ILE A 94 -5.72 -12.51 -0.08
C ILE A 94 -6.13 -11.05 0.01
N THR A 95 -5.58 -10.32 0.98
CA THR A 95 -5.79 -8.89 1.17
C THR A 95 -4.48 -8.13 1.38
N GLY A 96 -4.38 -6.92 0.86
CA GLY A 96 -3.19 -6.09 1.00
C GLY A 96 -3.55 -4.62 1.13
N LYS A 97 -2.67 -3.87 1.80
CA LYS A 97 -2.71 -2.41 1.84
C LYS A 97 -1.60 -1.88 0.94
N LEU A 98 -1.99 -1.17 -0.11
CA LEU A 98 -1.08 -0.48 -1.02
C LEU A 98 -0.68 0.87 -0.41
N ASP A 99 0.59 1.24 -0.54
CA ASP A 99 1.07 2.56 -0.11
C ASP A 99 0.37 3.67 -0.89
N LEU A 100 0.39 3.56 -2.22
CA LEU A 100 -0.13 4.56 -3.14
C LEU A 100 -0.70 3.89 -4.40
N VAL A 101 -1.76 4.48 -4.94
CA VAL A 101 -2.31 4.18 -6.25
C VAL A 101 -2.39 5.49 -7.03
N SER A 102 -1.73 5.52 -8.19
CA SER A 102 -1.77 6.62 -9.14
C SER A 102 -2.81 6.30 -10.21
N THR A 103 -3.78 7.20 -10.44
CA THR A 103 -4.84 6.98 -11.43
C THR A 103 -4.84 8.06 -12.51
N ALA A 104 -4.82 7.65 -13.78
CA ALA A 104 -4.94 8.52 -14.94
C ALA A 104 -5.99 7.91 -15.89
N GLY A 105 -7.10 8.61 -16.11
CA GLY A 105 -8.26 8.05 -16.82
C GLY A 105 -8.75 6.75 -16.17
N ASP A 106 -8.82 5.68 -16.96
CA ASP A 106 -9.26 4.34 -16.52
C ASP A 106 -8.11 3.45 -16.01
N GLU A 107 -6.88 3.97 -15.93
CA GLU A 107 -5.72 3.21 -15.48
C GLU A 107 -5.39 3.53 -14.02
N ALA A 108 -5.16 2.48 -13.22
CA ALA A 108 -4.74 2.57 -11.82
C ALA A 108 -3.44 1.79 -11.61
N VAL A 109 -2.38 2.50 -11.25
CA VAL A 109 -1.03 1.95 -11.07
C VAL A 109 -0.66 1.93 -9.58
N PRO A 110 -0.44 0.74 -8.98
CA PRO A 110 0.04 0.65 -7.61
C PRO A 110 1.51 1.07 -7.51
N VAL A 111 1.85 1.86 -6.51
CA VAL A 111 3.21 2.32 -6.23
C VAL A 111 3.57 1.93 -4.80
N GLU A 112 4.67 1.20 -4.64
CA GLU A 112 5.22 0.76 -3.36
C GLU A 112 6.48 1.57 -3.05
N THR A 113 6.54 2.18 -1.87
CA THR A 113 7.70 2.98 -1.49
C THR A 113 8.74 2.11 -0.77
N LYS A 114 9.92 1.94 -1.37
CA LYS A 114 11.06 1.26 -0.74
C LYS A 114 12.15 2.25 -0.38
N ARG A 115 12.75 2.09 0.81
CA ARG A 115 13.96 2.84 1.17
C ARG A 115 15.16 2.25 0.43
N GLY A 116 15.77 3.02 -0.46
CA GLY A 116 17.13 2.78 -0.96
C GLY A 116 18.17 3.12 0.12
N LYS A 117 19.24 2.33 0.19
CA LYS A 117 20.36 2.61 1.10
C LYS A 117 21.12 3.85 0.64
#